data_AF-A0A0A0BLW8-F1
#
_entry.id   AF-A0A0A0BLW8-F1
#
_cell.length_a   1.000
_cell.length_b   1.000
_cell.length_c   1.000
_cell.angle_alpha   90.00
_cell.angle_beta   90.00
_cell.angle_gamma   90.00
#
_symmetry.space_group_name_H-M   'P 1'
#
loop_
_entity.id
_entity.type
_entity.pdbx_description
1 polymer ?
#
loop_
_entity_poly.entity_id
_entity_poly.type
_entity_poly.pdbx_seq_one_letter_code
_entity_poly.pdbx_strand_id
1 'polypeptide(L)'
;MARRTTRRRPARAGGAPDVPAPAAGAGTVAAAAADDATTADDDADDDARPAPAAAPARGGLSRLRRGTSIRTKLVALVVVFGLTGLGLGLRTVSSMQVIAGATGDLARLQREVSAPLARLQQHQAESGAIVAQIAAAETEGVRKPWLARLGTVDTAVEMEIASVEAGGGADLEGWQDFVTGFTAWQDLRDDELLPAAQGTDQQAYERVLGNDAEPLVRAYRAGLDSAQADIAVRMEAVAKAAEDRAAMSLKVLLVVLTSVLGVLIGLGLRLAVGIRRAAETVQRTLDAMADGDLTVEADVRSRDEMGRMAQSLATAQASLRTTLAGVAERAGALSGTAQDLAGAATSVTDAAGEASARTTVAADAARQVSRNVEDVAAGAEQMGASIREIARNAGEAATVATGAVSTARSVAEAVTDLGRSSAEIGEMVRVITSIAEQTNLLALNATIEAARAGDAGRGFAVVAGEVKELAQESARAAEDIARRVSTNAERTHAAVSRIEDVTQVIGTMHDYQVTIASAVEEQTATTAEMSRSVAQAAQSAREIAENLGGIAEGSATATQVAEGVRTGSDDVARMSLELDHAVGAFRF
;
A
#
# COMPACT_ATOMS: atom_id res chain seq x y z
N MET A 1 51.38 25.17 -11.26
CA MET A 1 51.37 25.44 -9.80
C MET A 1 50.44 24.41 -9.16
N ALA A 2 50.86 23.46 -8.31
CA ALA A 2 51.36 23.62 -6.92
C ALA A 2 50.20 24.01 -5.98
N ARG A 3 49.78 23.29 -4.90
CA ARG A 3 50.27 22.11 -4.11
C ARG A 3 49.04 21.27 -3.63
N ARG A 4 49.07 19.93 -3.46
CA ARG A 4 49.50 19.13 -2.26
C ARG A 4 48.91 19.65 -0.92
N THR A 5 48.31 18.88 0.02
CA THR A 5 48.67 17.59 0.68
C THR A 5 47.45 16.97 1.44
N THR A 6 47.02 15.71 1.27
CA THR A 6 47.38 14.42 1.96
C THR A 6 47.16 14.23 3.49
N ARG A 7 46.32 13.23 3.86
CA ARG A 7 46.56 12.07 4.81
C ARG A 7 45.28 11.18 4.84
N ARG A 8 45.25 9.88 4.46
CA ARG A 8 45.81 8.60 5.01
C ARG A 8 45.16 8.05 6.32
N ARG A 9 44.22 7.08 6.16
CA ARG A 9 44.18 5.63 6.60
C ARG A 9 45.18 5.14 7.71
N PRO A 10 44.99 3.98 8.43
CA PRO A 10 44.30 2.71 8.01
C PRO A 10 43.62 1.77 9.09
N ALA A 11 42.96 0.67 8.60
CA ALA A 11 42.83 -0.73 9.14
C ALA A 11 42.27 -1.00 10.58
N ARG A 12 41.71 -2.18 10.98
CA ARG A 12 41.81 -3.63 10.62
C ARG A 12 40.42 -4.33 10.76
N ALA A 13 40.06 -5.38 9.99
CA ALA A 13 40.15 -6.84 10.28
C ALA A 13 39.65 -7.29 11.68
N GLY A 14 38.87 -8.37 11.88
CA GLY A 14 38.27 -9.39 11.00
C GLY A 14 37.75 -10.59 11.84
N GLY A 15 36.98 -11.53 11.29
CA GLY A 15 36.63 -12.79 11.99
C GLY A 15 35.27 -13.42 11.67
N ALA A 16 35.29 -14.58 10.99
CA ALA A 16 34.31 -15.67 11.16
C ALA A 16 34.93 -16.69 12.16
N PRO A 17 34.19 -17.63 12.80
CA PRO A 17 33.51 -18.76 12.12
C PRO A 17 32.11 -19.05 12.77
N ASP A 18 31.44 -20.21 12.73
CA ASP A 18 31.69 -21.56 12.16
C ASP A 18 30.36 -22.32 11.88
N VAL A 19 30.42 -23.59 11.48
CA VAL A 19 29.31 -24.57 11.40
C VAL A 19 29.59 -25.77 12.32
N PRO A 20 28.55 -26.40 12.92
CA PRO A 20 28.54 -27.86 12.90
C PRO A 20 27.17 -28.52 12.67
N ALA A 21 27.24 -29.69 12.03
CA ALA A 21 26.31 -30.81 12.11
C ALA A 21 27.20 -32.09 12.23
N PRO A 22 26.68 -33.33 12.37
CA PRO A 22 25.30 -33.79 12.56
C PRO A 22 25.13 -34.76 13.76
N ALA A 23 23.92 -35.29 13.98
CA ALA A 23 23.71 -36.54 14.72
C ALA A 23 22.49 -37.31 14.20
N ALA A 24 22.60 -38.64 14.14
CA ALA A 24 21.52 -39.55 13.72
C ALA A 24 20.97 -40.32 14.92
N GLY A 25 19.73 -40.82 14.82
CA GLY A 25 19.12 -41.69 15.83
C GLY A 25 17.85 -42.35 15.30
N ALA A 26 17.90 -43.66 15.05
CA ALA A 26 16.76 -44.46 14.65
C ALA A 26 16.09 -45.10 15.89
N GLY A 27 14.78 -45.34 15.83
CA GLY A 27 14.02 -46.06 16.86
C GLY A 27 12.66 -46.51 16.34
N THR A 28 12.49 -47.82 16.17
CA THR A 28 11.27 -48.49 15.66
C THR A 28 10.53 -49.25 16.78
N VAL A 29 9.42 -49.93 16.42
CA VAL A 29 8.58 -50.85 17.24
C VAL A 29 7.50 -50.10 18.06
N ALA A 30 6.19 -50.12 17.74
CA ALA A 30 5.19 -51.23 17.67
C ALA A 30 4.76 -51.72 19.09
N ALA A 31 3.54 -52.17 19.41
CA ALA A 31 2.25 -52.33 18.69
C ALA A 31 1.08 -52.46 19.71
N ALA A 32 -0.17 -52.49 19.19
CA ALA A 32 -1.39 -53.09 19.81
C ALA A 32 -1.98 -52.36 21.05
N ALA A 33 -3.27 -52.52 21.41
CA ALA A 33 -4.38 -53.34 20.88
C ALA A 33 -5.75 -52.69 21.24
N ALA A 34 -6.84 -53.13 20.58
CA ALA A 34 -8.21 -53.36 21.13
C ALA A 34 -8.97 -52.18 21.81
N ASP A 35 -10.30 -52.13 22.03
CA ASP A 35 -11.54 -52.85 21.63
C ASP A 35 -12.72 -52.00 22.23
N ASP A 36 -14.03 -52.07 21.88
CA ASP A 36 -14.85 -52.70 20.83
C ASP A 36 -16.27 -52.01 20.84
N ALA A 37 -17.14 -52.31 19.86
CA ALA A 37 -18.60 -52.09 19.84
C ALA A 37 -19.14 -50.63 19.70
N THR A 38 -20.37 -50.34 19.22
CA THR A 38 -21.55 -51.19 18.94
C THR A 38 -22.35 -50.70 17.71
N THR A 39 -23.07 -51.64 17.09
CA THR A 39 -24.01 -51.58 15.94
C THR A 39 -25.32 -50.79 16.11
N ALA A 40 -25.91 -50.37 14.99
CA ALA A 40 -27.37 -50.44 14.72
C ALA A 40 -27.69 -50.36 13.20
N ASP A 41 -28.28 -51.45 12.68
CA ASP A 41 -29.32 -51.66 11.64
C ASP A 41 -29.43 -50.71 10.42
N ASP A 42 -29.40 -51.21 9.17
CA ASP A 42 -30.41 -52.04 8.44
C ASP A 42 -31.71 -51.24 8.11
N ASP A 43 -32.31 -51.34 6.93
CA ASP A 43 -32.22 -52.38 5.89
C ASP A 43 -32.62 -51.86 4.48
N ALA A 44 -32.04 -52.40 3.39
CA ALA A 44 -32.57 -52.33 2.02
C ALA A 44 -31.72 -53.16 0.99
N ASP A 45 -32.04 -54.45 0.87
CA ASP A 45 -31.77 -55.36 -0.27
C ASP A 45 -32.02 -54.73 -1.66
N ASP A 46 -31.61 -55.31 -2.80
CA ASP A 46 -30.51 -56.24 -3.21
C ASP A 46 -30.62 -56.31 -4.74
N ASP A 47 -29.49 -56.29 -5.47
CA ASP A 47 -29.42 -56.91 -6.81
C ASP A 47 -27.94 -57.15 -7.21
N ALA A 48 -27.40 -58.30 -6.77
CA ALA A 48 -26.00 -58.64 -6.90
C ALA A 48 -25.54 -58.91 -8.36
N ARG A 49 -24.49 -58.21 -8.82
CA ARG A 49 -23.56 -58.68 -9.88
C ARG A 49 -22.09 -58.33 -9.57
N PRO A 50 -21.12 -59.15 -10.01
CA PRO A 50 -19.83 -59.27 -9.33
C PRO A 50 -18.79 -58.22 -9.71
N ALA A 51 -17.86 -57.99 -8.78
CA ALA A 51 -16.72 -57.09 -8.97
C ALA A 51 -15.77 -57.56 -10.09
N PRO A 52 -15.38 -56.69 -11.04
CA PRO A 52 -14.22 -56.92 -11.89
C PRO A 52 -12.92 -56.65 -11.10
N ALA A 53 -11.95 -57.55 -11.22
CA ALA A 53 -10.68 -57.47 -10.53
C ALA A 53 -9.90 -56.17 -10.81
N ALA A 54 -9.11 -55.72 -9.82
CA ALA A 54 -8.23 -54.57 -9.96
C ALA A 54 -7.26 -54.74 -11.13
N ALA A 55 -7.42 -53.91 -12.17
CA ALA A 55 -6.55 -53.93 -13.34
C ALA A 55 -5.12 -53.47 -12.96
N PRO A 56 -4.06 -54.16 -13.43
CA PRO A 56 -2.69 -53.78 -13.13
C PRO A 56 -2.35 -52.41 -13.75
N ALA A 57 -1.57 -51.61 -13.02
CA ALA A 57 -1.25 -50.22 -13.33
C ALA A 57 -0.43 -50.03 -14.64
N ARG A 58 -1.10 -50.08 -15.79
CA ARG A 58 -0.52 -49.70 -17.11
C ARG A 58 -0.43 -48.18 -17.23
N GLY A 59 0.60 -47.58 -16.62
CA GLY A 59 0.72 -46.12 -16.54
C GLY A 59 2.13 -45.49 -16.44
N GLY A 60 3.22 -46.27 -16.59
CA GLY A 60 4.58 -45.75 -16.37
C GLY A 60 5.00 -44.60 -17.30
N LEU A 61 4.61 -44.65 -18.59
CA LEU A 61 5.05 -43.69 -19.61
C LEU A 61 4.17 -42.42 -19.72
N SER A 62 3.00 -42.38 -19.09
CA SER A 62 2.08 -41.23 -19.19
C SER A 62 2.39 -40.13 -18.16
N ARG A 63 3.01 -40.47 -17.02
CA ARG A 63 3.40 -39.51 -15.98
C ARG A 63 4.64 -38.68 -16.36
N LEU A 64 5.63 -39.25 -17.06
CA LEU A 64 6.83 -38.51 -17.52
C LEU A 64 6.54 -37.45 -18.61
N ARG A 65 5.44 -37.58 -19.38
CA ARG A 65 5.15 -36.68 -20.52
C ARG A 65 4.64 -35.28 -20.12
N ARG A 66 4.15 -35.09 -18.88
CA ARG A 66 3.60 -33.79 -18.43
C ARG A 66 4.64 -32.86 -17.78
N GLY A 67 5.71 -33.42 -17.21
CA GLY A 67 6.74 -32.69 -16.45
C GLY A 67 8.03 -32.33 -17.20
N THR A 68 8.19 -32.78 -18.45
CA THR A 68 9.40 -32.55 -19.24
C THR A 68 9.34 -31.20 -19.96
N SER A 69 10.44 -30.42 -19.92
CA SER A 69 10.53 -29.13 -20.62
C SER A 69 10.29 -29.28 -22.13
N ILE A 70 9.83 -28.21 -22.79
CA ILE A 70 9.68 -28.14 -24.24
C ILE A 70 11.02 -28.44 -24.92
N ARG A 71 12.13 -27.91 -24.38
CA ARG A 71 13.49 -28.22 -24.82
C ARG A 71 13.78 -29.72 -24.77
N THR A 72 13.47 -30.40 -23.67
CA THR A 72 13.66 -31.86 -23.53
C THR A 72 12.84 -32.63 -24.57
N LYS A 73 11.58 -32.23 -24.81
CA LYS A 73 10.69 -32.84 -25.80
C LYS A 73 11.23 -32.68 -27.24
N LEU A 74 11.73 -31.50 -27.59
CA LEU A 74 12.33 -31.21 -28.90
C LEU A 74 13.66 -31.97 -29.10
N VAL A 75 14.55 -31.93 -28.12
CA VAL A 75 15.84 -32.66 -28.17
C VAL A 75 15.62 -34.16 -28.30
N ALA A 76 14.65 -34.74 -27.58
CA ALA A 76 14.32 -36.16 -27.71
C ALA A 76 13.86 -36.52 -29.13
N LEU A 77 13.09 -35.66 -29.81
CA LEU A 77 12.64 -35.89 -31.18
C LEU A 77 13.82 -35.83 -32.18
N VAL A 78 14.76 -34.89 -32.00
CA VAL A 78 15.99 -34.80 -32.80
C VAL A 78 16.91 -35.99 -32.57
N VAL A 79 17.07 -36.44 -31.32
CA VAL A 79 17.89 -37.63 -30.98
C VAL A 79 17.30 -38.90 -31.59
N VAL A 80 15.98 -39.09 -31.55
CA VAL A 80 15.32 -40.23 -32.22
C VAL A 80 15.55 -40.17 -33.73
N PHE A 81 15.39 -39.01 -34.37
CA PHE A 81 15.68 -38.85 -35.79
C PHE A 81 17.15 -39.20 -36.14
N GLY A 82 18.12 -38.67 -35.38
CA GLY A 82 19.54 -38.94 -35.58
C GLY A 82 19.92 -40.42 -35.40
N LEU A 83 19.45 -41.06 -34.32
CA LEU A 83 19.68 -42.49 -34.08
C LEU A 83 19.07 -43.37 -35.19
N THR A 84 17.91 -42.98 -35.71
CA THR A 84 17.25 -43.75 -36.77
C THR A 84 17.92 -43.56 -38.13
N GLY A 85 18.39 -42.34 -38.43
CA GLY A 85 19.22 -42.06 -39.60
C GLY A 85 20.54 -42.85 -39.58
N LEU A 86 21.19 -42.95 -38.42
CA LEU A 86 22.39 -43.77 -38.22
C LEU A 86 22.11 -45.27 -38.47
N GLY A 87 20.99 -45.78 -37.95
CA GLY A 87 20.53 -47.15 -38.17
C GLY A 87 20.23 -47.47 -39.65
N LEU A 88 19.60 -46.53 -40.38
CA LEU A 88 19.42 -46.65 -41.83
C LEU A 88 20.77 -46.66 -42.57
N GLY A 89 21.68 -45.75 -42.22
CA GLY A 89 23.01 -45.68 -42.84
C GLY A 89 23.80 -46.98 -42.71
N LEU A 90 23.85 -47.56 -41.51
CA LEU A 90 24.49 -48.85 -41.26
C LEU A 90 23.85 -50.00 -42.09
N ARG A 91 22.52 -49.98 -42.25
CA ARG A 91 21.80 -50.98 -43.06
C ARG A 91 22.07 -50.82 -44.57
N THR A 92 22.23 -49.60 -45.07
CA THR A 92 22.60 -49.36 -46.47
C THR A 92 24.01 -49.87 -46.76
N VAL A 93 24.98 -49.62 -45.86
CA VAL A 93 26.36 -50.11 -46.01
C VAL A 93 26.42 -51.64 -46.07
N SER A 94 25.71 -52.35 -45.19
CA SER A 94 25.71 -53.82 -45.21
C SER A 94 25.02 -54.41 -46.45
N SER A 95 23.94 -53.78 -46.95
CA SER A 95 23.35 -54.17 -48.23
C SER A 95 24.32 -53.98 -49.41
N MET A 96 25.13 -52.93 -49.39
CA MET A 96 26.07 -52.61 -50.46
C MET A 96 27.24 -53.59 -50.49
N GLN A 97 27.69 -54.09 -49.33
CA GLN A 97 28.68 -55.17 -49.23
C GLN A 97 28.18 -56.50 -49.84
N VAL A 98 26.91 -56.86 -49.62
CA VAL A 98 26.32 -58.08 -50.18
C VAL A 98 26.20 -58.02 -51.71
N ILE A 99 25.83 -56.85 -52.25
CA ILE A 99 25.77 -56.62 -53.71
C ILE A 99 27.18 -56.69 -54.31
N ALA A 100 28.16 -56.03 -53.70
CA ALA A 100 29.55 -56.07 -54.15
C ALA A 100 30.14 -57.50 -54.17
N GLY A 101 29.80 -58.33 -53.18
CA GLY A 101 30.16 -59.75 -53.17
C GLY A 101 29.61 -60.52 -54.37
N ALA A 102 28.31 -60.45 -54.60
CA ALA A 102 27.66 -61.13 -55.72
C ALA A 102 28.16 -60.64 -57.10
N THR A 103 28.49 -59.35 -57.24
CA THR A 103 29.16 -58.83 -58.45
C THR A 103 30.57 -59.40 -58.62
N GLY A 104 31.31 -59.61 -57.52
CA GLY A 104 32.60 -60.28 -57.51
C GLY A 104 32.52 -61.73 -57.96
N ASP A 105 31.52 -62.47 -57.47
CA ASP A 105 31.28 -63.88 -57.83
C ASP A 105 30.96 -64.04 -59.33
N LEU A 106 30.09 -63.17 -59.88
CA LEU A 106 29.82 -63.12 -61.32
C LEU A 106 31.07 -62.81 -62.15
N ALA A 107 31.85 -61.81 -61.73
CA ALA A 107 33.10 -61.44 -62.41
C ALA A 107 34.19 -62.52 -62.28
N ARG A 108 34.07 -63.44 -61.31
CA ARG A 108 34.92 -64.63 -61.17
C ARG A 108 34.50 -65.70 -62.15
N LEU A 109 33.23 -66.15 -62.10
CA LEU A 109 32.68 -67.16 -63.01
C LEU A 109 32.85 -66.77 -64.50
N GLN A 110 32.68 -65.49 -64.84
CA GLN A 110 32.90 -65.01 -66.20
C GLN A 110 34.36 -65.19 -66.67
N ARG A 111 35.34 -64.94 -65.80
CA ARG A 111 36.78 -64.95 -66.15
C ARG A 111 37.40 -66.34 -66.07
N GLU A 112 37.03 -67.12 -65.06
CA GLU A 112 37.65 -68.41 -64.74
C GLU A 112 36.95 -69.60 -65.40
N VAL A 113 35.67 -69.46 -65.80
CA VAL A 113 34.87 -70.57 -66.36
C VAL A 113 34.27 -70.25 -67.72
N SER A 114 33.41 -69.22 -67.81
CA SER A 114 32.67 -68.91 -69.05
C SER A 114 33.57 -68.48 -70.22
N ALA A 115 34.52 -67.56 -69.99
CA ALA A 115 35.43 -67.11 -71.04
C ALA A 115 36.42 -68.20 -71.50
N PRO A 116 36.99 -69.05 -70.62
CA PRO A 116 37.72 -70.26 -71.02
C PRO A 116 36.90 -71.25 -71.86
N LEU A 117 35.64 -71.55 -71.49
CA LEU A 117 34.75 -72.42 -72.27
C LEU A 117 34.55 -71.90 -73.71
N ALA A 118 34.31 -70.60 -73.87
CA ALA A 118 34.20 -69.98 -75.18
C ALA A 118 35.52 -70.05 -75.99
N ARG A 119 36.69 -69.96 -75.33
CA ARG A 119 37.99 -70.14 -75.99
C ARG A 119 38.27 -71.60 -76.34
N LEU A 120 37.82 -72.57 -75.54
CA LEU A 120 37.87 -74.00 -75.89
C LEU A 120 37.08 -74.29 -77.17
N GLN A 121 35.87 -73.74 -77.29
CA GLN A 121 35.05 -73.88 -78.50
C GLN A 121 35.77 -73.31 -79.74
N GLN A 122 36.44 -72.16 -79.59
CA GLN A 122 37.27 -71.56 -80.64
C GLN A 122 38.49 -72.43 -80.98
N HIS A 123 39.22 -72.94 -79.99
CA HIS A 123 40.41 -73.78 -80.20
C HIS A 123 40.08 -75.14 -80.80
N GLN A 124 38.93 -75.74 -80.48
CA GLN A 124 38.44 -76.96 -81.16
C GLN A 124 38.18 -76.72 -82.65
N ALA A 125 37.56 -75.58 -83.00
CA ALA A 125 37.34 -75.20 -84.39
C ALA A 125 38.67 -74.93 -85.11
N GLU A 126 39.63 -74.27 -84.45
CA GLU A 126 40.99 -74.05 -84.98
C GLU A 126 41.74 -75.37 -85.19
N SER A 127 41.73 -76.27 -84.20
CA SER A 127 42.43 -77.56 -84.24
C SER A 127 41.89 -78.45 -85.37
N GLY A 128 40.57 -78.54 -85.54
CA GLY A 128 39.95 -79.25 -86.67
C GLY A 128 40.29 -78.63 -88.03
N ALA A 129 40.36 -77.29 -88.13
CA ALA A 129 40.78 -76.61 -89.36
C ALA A 129 42.27 -76.85 -89.68
N ILE A 130 43.14 -76.90 -88.67
CA ILE A 130 44.58 -77.20 -88.84
C ILE A 130 44.77 -78.64 -89.35
N VAL A 131 44.06 -79.63 -88.80
CA VAL A 131 44.12 -81.03 -89.29
C VAL A 131 43.71 -81.10 -90.76
N ALA A 132 42.67 -80.38 -91.17
CA ALA A 132 42.28 -80.30 -92.58
C ALA A 132 43.35 -79.62 -93.48
N GLN A 133 44.03 -78.59 -92.99
CA GLN A 133 45.15 -77.95 -93.70
C GLN A 133 46.40 -78.86 -93.79
N ILE A 134 46.65 -79.70 -92.79
CA ILE A 134 47.71 -80.72 -92.79
C ILE A 134 47.46 -81.76 -93.89
N ALA A 135 46.22 -82.24 -94.01
CA ALA A 135 45.81 -83.17 -95.06
C ALA A 135 45.84 -82.55 -96.47
N ALA A 136 45.53 -81.26 -96.61
CA ALA A 136 45.62 -80.53 -97.87
C ALA A 136 47.06 -80.15 -98.29
N ALA A 137 48.07 -80.35 -97.43
CA ALA A 137 49.44 -79.94 -97.70
C ALA A 137 50.21 -80.96 -98.56
N GLU A 138 50.40 -80.63 -99.84
CA GLU A 138 51.12 -81.44 -100.84
C GLU A 138 52.61 -81.68 -100.52
N THR A 139 53.24 -80.86 -99.67
CA THR A 139 54.67 -80.98 -99.34
C THR A 139 54.95 -80.83 -97.85
N GLU A 140 55.96 -81.55 -97.36
CA GLU A 140 56.38 -81.53 -95.95
C GLU A 140 56.78 -80.12 -95.47
N GLY A 141 57.36 -79.30 -96.36
CA GLY A 141 57.70 -77.90 -96.08
C GLY A 141 56.50 -77.00 -95.77
N VAL A 142 55.34 -77.28 -96.38
CA VAL A 142 54.06 -76.58 -96.09
C VAL A 142 53.37 -77.19 -94.86
N ARG A 143 53.56 -78.49 -94.61
CA ARG A 143 52.93 -79.21 -93.50
C ARG A 143 53.52 -78.89 -92.12
N LYS A 144 54.85 -78.70 -92.05
CA LYS A 144 55.58 -78.50 -90.79
C LYS A 144 55.14 -77.27 -89.97
N PRO A 145 54.83 -76.09 -90.54
CA PRO A 145 54.24 -74.98 -89.81
C PRO A 145 52.87 -75.29 -89.21
N TRP A 146 52.02 -76.06 -89.90
CA TRP A 146 50.70 -76.44 -89.40
C TRP A 146 50.78 -77.43 -88.24
N LEU A 147 51.71 -78.40 -88.28
CA LEU A 147 51.98 -79.28 -87.14
C LEU A 147 52.48 -78.50 -85.91
N ALA A 148 53.36 -77.52 -86.10
CA ALA A 148 53.78 -76.64 -85.01
C ALA A 148 52.62 -75.79 -84.46
N ARG A 149 51.71 -75.32 -85.34
CA ARG A 149 50.50 -74.61 -84.92
C ARG A 149 49.55 -75.51 -84.13
N LEU A 150 49.36 -76.77 -84.55
CA LEU A 150 48.53 -77.74 -83.85
C LEU A 150 48.99 -77.91 -82.40
N GLY A 151 50.28 -78.17 -82.17
CA GLY A 151 50.85 -78.27 -80.83
C GLY A 151 50.65 -76.99 -79.99
N THR A 152 50.73 -75.79 -80.58
CA THR A 152 50.40 -74.56 -79.83
C THR A 152 48.92 -74.41 -79.48
N VAL A 153 48.01 -74.98 -80.29
CA VAL A 153 46.57 -75.01 -79.98
C VAL A 153 46.28 -76.05 -78.91
N ASP A 154 46.96 -77.20 -78.92
CA ASP A 154 46.78 -78.23 -77.89
C ASP A 154 47.24 -77.75 -76.51
N THR A 155 48.42 -77.11 -76.41
CA THR A 155 48.85 -76.46 -75.17
C THR A 155 47.87 -75.35 -74.73
N ALA A 156 47.24 -74.64 -75.67
CA ALA A 156 46.20 -73.66 -75.33
C ALA A 156 44.95 -74.35 -74.78
N VAL A 157 44.50 -75.45 -75.38
CA VAL A 157 43.35 -76.24 -74.89
C VAL A 157 43.63 -76.79 -73.49
N GLU A 158 44.80 -77.36 -73.22
CA GLU A 158 45.19 -77.81 -71.88
C GLU A 158 45.14 -76.67 -70.85
N MET A 159 45.64 -75.48 -71.19
CA MET A 159 45.58 -74.31 -70.30
C MET A 159 44.15 -73.84 -70.04
N GLU A 160 43.27 -73.84 -71.05
CA GLU A 160 41.87 -73.45 -70.86
C GLU A 160 41.08 -74.52 -70.09
N ILE A 161 41.35 -75.81 -70.29
CA ILE A 161 40.81 -76.92 -69.46
C ILE A 161 41.19 -76.69 -68.00
N ALA A 162 42.49 -76.48 -67.71
CA ALA A 162 42.97 -76.21 -66.37
C ALA A 162 42.36 -74.93 -65.76
N SER A 163 42.09 -73.90 -66.58
CA SER A 163 41.40 -72.69 -66.13
C SER A 163 39.95 -72.98 -65.72
N VAL A 164 39.19 -73.70 -66.56
CA VAL A 164 37.80 -74.08 -66.26
C VAL A 164 37.73 -74.85 -64.95
N GLU A 165 38.59 -75.85 -64.77
CA GLU A 165 38.61 -76.66 -63.55
C GLU A 165 39.00 -75.86 -62.31
N ALA A 166 40.02 -75.00 -62.39
CA ALA A 166 40.41 -74.10 -61.30
C ALA A 166 39.31 -73.08 -60.95
N GLY A 167 38.49 -72.69 -61.92
CA GLY A 167 37.29 -71.85 -61.73
C GLY A 167 36.10 -72.57 -61.07
N GLY A 168 36.19 -73.87 -60.83
CA GLY A 168 35.07 -74.70 -60.34
C GLY A 168 34.15 -75.21 -61.45
N GLY A 169 34.58 -75.16 -62.70
CA GLY A 169 33.85 -75.69 -63.86
C GLY A 169 33.87 -77.21 -63.99
N ALA A 170 34.66 -77.91 -63.16
CA ALA A 170 34.70 -79.38 -63.13
C ALA A 170 33.34 -80.04 -62.83
N ASP A 171 32.48 -79.32 -62.10
CA ASP A 171 31.12 -79.73 -61.72
C ASP A 171 30.03 -79.28 -62.73
N LEU A 172 30.39 -78.84 -63.94
CA LEU A 172 29.42 -78.44 -64.97
C LEU A 172 28.85 -79.65 -65.71
N GLU A 173 27.55 -79.59 -66.02
CA GLU A 173 26.86 -80.64 -66.78
C GLU A 173 27.48 -80.80 -68.19
N GLY A 174 28.04 -81.97 -68.46
CA GLY A 174 28.74 -82.28 -69.72
C GLY A 174 30.24 -81.98 -69.75
N TRP A 175 30.84 -81.39 -68.70
CA TRP A 175 32.28 -81.11 -68.66
C TRP A 175 33.13 -82.39 -68.73
N GLN A 176 32.77 -83.41 -67.93
CA GLN A 176 33.48 -84.69 -67.93
C GLN A 176 33.34 -85.44 -69.27
N ASP A 177 32.18 -85.33 -69.92
CA ASP A 177 31.94 -85.89 -71.26
C ASP A 177 32.76 -85.17 -72.33
N PHE A 178 32.91 -83.84 -72.20
CA PHE A 178 33.83 -83.06 -73.03
C PHE A 178 35.28 -83.51 -72.84
N VAL A 179 35.82 -83.49 -71.61
CA VAL A 179 37.23 -83.83 -71.36
C VAL A 179 37.53 -85.25 -71.84
N THR A 180 36.69 -86.22 -71.46
CA THR A 180 36.86 -87.62 -71.88
C THR A 180 36.78 -87.80 -73.40
N GLY A 181 35.77 -87.19 -74.04
CA GLY A 181 35.59 -87.27 -75.49
C GLY A 181 36.65 -86.52 -76.29
N PHE A 182 37.22 -85.45 -75.72
CA PHE A 182 38.27 -84.66 -76.34
C PHE A 182 39.62 -85.36 -76.26
N THR A 183 39.97 -85.97 -75.13
CA THR A 183 41.16 -86.83 -75.03
C THR A 183 41.07 -88.00 -76.02
N ALA A 184 39.94 -88.71 -76.07
CA ALA A 184 39.73 -89.78 -77.05
C ALA A 184 39.84 -89.30 -78.51
N TRP A 185 39.45 -88.04 -78.78
CA TRP A 185 39.65 -87.42 -80.10
C TRP A 185 41.11 -87.02 -80.35
N GLN A 186 41.86 -86.53 -79.35
CA GLN A 186 43.29 -86.25 -79.49
C GLN A 186 44.07 -87.54 -79.76
N ASP A 187 43.79 -88.62 -79.03
CA ASP A 187 44.41 -89.93 -79.22
C ASP A 187 44.17 -90.43 -80.66
N LEU A 188 42.91 -90.47 -81.13
CA LEU A 188 42.57 -90.87 -82.51
C LEU A 188 43.20 -89.92 -83.55
N ARG A 189 43.27 -88.62 -83.25
CA ARG A 189 43.85 -87.61 -84.13
C ARG A 189 45.34 -87.85 -84.32
N ASP A 190 46.05 -88.15 -83.25
CA ASP A 190 47.51 -88.23 -83.25
C ASP A 190 48.02 -89.62 -83.68
N ASP A 191 47.33 -90.70 -83.30
CA ASP A 191 47.71 -92.08 -83.65
C ASP A 191 47.23 -92.51 -85.05
N GLU A 192 46.08 -92.02 -85.53
CA GLU A 192 45.48 -92.49 -86.80
C GLU A 192 45.29 -91.37 -87.83
N LEU A 193 44.64 -90.26 -87.45
CA LEU A 193 44.21 -89.24 -88.42
C LEU A 193 45.37 -88.41 -88.99
N LEU A 194 46.35 -88.02 -88.16
CA LEU A 194 47.54 -87.29 -88.59
C LEU A 194 48.49 -88.14 -89.45
N PRO A 195 48.80 -89.41 -89.09
CA PRO A 195 49.53 -90.31 -89.99
C PRO A 195 48.81 -90.52 -91.33
N ALA A 196 47.48 -90.69 -91.32
CA ALA A 196 46.69 -90.80 -92.56
C ALA A 196 46.74 -89.50 -93.40
N ALA A 197 46.63 -88.33 -92.76
CA ALA A 197 46.78 -87.02 -93.40
C ALA A 197 48.21 -86.74 -93.92
N GLN A 198 49.21 -87.43 -93.38
CA GLN A 198 50.61 -87.28 -93.79
C GLN A 198 51.01 -88.19 -94.96
N GLY A 199 50.35 -89.34 -95.10
CA GLY A 199 50.57 -90.31 -96.16
C GLY A 199 49.94 -89.92 -97.51
N THR A 200 49.98 -90.85 -98.47
CA THR A 200 49.37 -90.72 -99.80
C THR A 200 48.03 -91.44 -99.93
N ASP A 201 47.52 -92.10 -98.87
CA ASP A 201 46.22 -92.78 -98.87
C ASP A 201 45.10 -91.85 -98.39
N GLN A 202 44.56 -91.08 -99.34
CA GLN A 202 43.44 -90.18 -99.07
C GLN A 202 42.14 -90.92 -98.69
N GLN A 203 41.95 -92.19 -99.11
CA GLN A 203 40.80 -92.99 -98.71
C GLN A 203 40.89 -93.48 -97.26
N ALA A 204 42.10 -93.68 -96.72
CA ALA A 204 42.28 -93.94 -95.30
C ALA A 204 41.91 -92.70 -94.47
N TYR A 205 42.39 -91.51 -94.86
CA TYR A 205 42.06 -90.26 -94.17
C TYR A 205 40.55 -89.98 -94.15
N GLU A 206 39.86 -90.07 -95.30
CA GLU A 206 38.41 -89.85 -95.39
C GLU A 206 37.61 -90.86 -94.53
N ARG A 207 38.09 -92.11 -94.40
CA ARG A 207 37.45 -93.14 -93.57
C ARG A 207 37.57 -92.83 -92.08
N VAL A 208 38.79 -92.56 -91.59
CA VAL A 208 39.02 -92.24 -90.17
C VAL A 208 38.31 -90.93 -89.81
N LEU A 209 38.31 -89.94 -90.70
CA LEU A 209 37.62 -88.67 -90.48
C LEU A 209 36.09 -88.84 -90.36
N GLY A 210 35.48 -89.65 -91.24
CA GLY A 210 34.03 -89.82 -91.32
C GLY A 210 33.45 -90.83 -90.33
N ASN A 211 34.05 -92.02 -90.21
CA ASN A 211 33.51 -93.09 -89.38
C ASN A 211 33.91 -92.95 -87.90
N ASP A 212 35.16 -92.60 -87.63
CA ASP A 212 35.76 -92.76 -86.31
C ASP A 212 35.93 -91.41 -85.58
N ALA A 213 36.35 -90.37 -86.29
CA ALA A 213 36.50 -89.02 -85.74
C ALA A 213 35.16 -88.26 -85.62
N GLU A 214 34.25 -88.36 -86.59
CA GLU A 214 32.99 -87.59 -86.56
C GLU A 214 32.10 -87.90 -85.32
N PRO A 215 31.94 -89.15 -84.86
CA PRO A 215 31.24 -89.46 -83.62
C PRO A 215 31.88 -88.82 -82.38
N LEU A 216 33.21 -88.88 -82.25
CA LEU A 216 33.94 -88.28 -81.13
C LEU A 216 33.84 -86.75 -81.14
N VAL A 217 33.98 -86.13 -82.32
CA VAL A 217 33.81 -84.68 -82.50
C VAL A 217 32.41 -84.21 -82.12
N ARG A 218 31.36 -84.98 -82.46
CA ARG A 218 29.99 -84.68 -82.00
C ARG A 218 29.84 -84.85 -80.49
N ALA A 219 30.43 -85.89 -79.90
CA ALA A 219 30.32 -86.17 -78.47
C ALA A 219 30.97 -85.09 -77.60
N TYR A 220 32.25 -84.75 -77.84
CA TYR A 220 32.93 -83.76 -77.00
C TYR A 220 32.36 -82.35 -77.18
N ARG A 221 31.88 -82.00 -78.39
CA ARG A 221 31.20 -80.72 -78.64
C ARG A 221 29.87 -80.63 -77.89
N ALA A 222 29.08 -81.69 -77.87
CA ALA A 222 27.85 -81.73 -77.08
C ALA A 222 28.12 -81.57 -75.58
N GLY A 223 29.20 -82.18 -75.06
CA GLY A 223 29.67 -81.96 -73.69
C GLY A 223 30.06 -80.52 -73.41
N LEU A 224 30.80 -79.87 -74.32
CA LEU A 224 31.23 -78.48 -74.16
C LEU A 224 30.04 -77.50 -74.26
N ASP A 225 29.14 -77.70 -75.23
CA ASP A 225 27.94 -76.88 -75.40
C ASP A 225 27.01 -77.01 -74.16
N SER A 226 26.92 -78.21 -73.58
CA SER A 226 26.22 -78.45 -72.31
C SER A 226 26.86 -77.69 -71.14
N ALA A 227 28.19 -77.78 -70.99
CA ALA A 227 28.90 -77.07 -69.93
C ALA A 227 28.77 -75.55 -70.07
N GLN A 228 28.75 -75.04 -71.31
CA GLN A 228 28.53 -73.64 -71.64
C GLN A 228 27.08 -73.18 -71.40
N ALA A 229 26.09 -74.07 -71.50
CA ALA A 229 24.70 -73.80 -71.12
C ALA A 229 24.53 -73.77 -69.58
N ASP A 230 25.08 -74.73 -68.85
CA ASP A 230 24.99 -74.80 -67.39
C ASP A 230 25.66 -73.60 -66.71
N ILE A 231 26.85 -73.18 -67.16
CA ILE A 231 27.49 -71.97 -66.59
C ILE A 231 26.64 -70.70 -66.83
N ALA A 232 25.95 -70.59 -67.97
CA ALA A 232 25.06 -69.47 -68.24
C ALA A 232 23.86 -69.46 -67.28
N VAL A 233 23.23 -70.62 -67.03
CA VAL A 233 22.15 -70.79 -66.05
C VAL A 233 22.62 -70.46 -64.63
N ARG A 234 23.79 -70.95 -64.22
CA ARG A 234 24.39 -70.64 -62.90
C ARG A 234 24.67 -69.15 -62.74
N MET A 235 25.21 -68.49 -63.75
CA MET A 235 25.44 -67.04 -63.73
C MET A 235 24.13 -66.24 -63.68
N GLU A 236 23.09 -66.63 -64.43
CA GLU A 236 21.77 -65.99 -64.35
C GLU A 236 21.17 -66.15 -62.94
N ALA A 237 21.30 -67.33 -62.32
CA ALA A 237 20.81 -67.58 -60.96
C ALA A 237 21.52 -66.69 -59.91
N VAL A 238 22.84 -66.48 -60.01
CA VAL A 238 23.59 -65.57 -59.13
C VAL A 238 23.17 -64.11 -59.35
N ALA A 239 23.00 -63.69 -60.61
CA ALA A 239 22.55 -62.33 -60.95
C ALA A 239 21.15 -62.05 -60.39
N LYS A 240 20.19 -62.95 -60.62
CA LYS A 240 18.82 -62.84 -60.12
C LYS A 240 18.73 -62.82 -58.60
N ALA A 241 19.53 -63.65 -57.92
CA ALA A 241 19.64 -63.63 -56.47
C ALA A 241 20.22 -62.31 -55.92
N ALA A 242 21.09 -61.64 -56.68
CA ALA A 242 21.59 -60.30 -56.32
C ALA A 242 20.51 -59.22 -56.51
N GLU A 243 19.76 -59.25 -57.62
CA GLU A 243 18.66 -58.33 -57.89
C GLU A 243 17.54 -58.44 -56.85
N ASP A 244 17.09 -59.66 -56.52
CA ASP A 244 16.05 -59.89 -55.50
C ASP A 244 16.49 -59.36 -54.12
N ARG A 245 17.76 -59.55 -53.75
CA ARG A 245 18.33 -59.02 -52.49
C ARG A 245 18.37 -57.49 -52.49
N ALA A 246 18.76 -56.86 -53.60
CA ALA A 246 18.76 -55.41 -53.75
C ALA A 246 17.34 -54.81 -53.72
N ALA A 247 16.38 -55.44 -54.39
CA ALA A 247 14.97 -55.04 -54.37
C ALA A 247 14.36 -55.19 -52.96
N MET A 248 14.75 -56.24 -52.22
CA MET A 248 14.29 -56.45 -50.84
C MET A 248 14.89 -55.43 -49.87
N SER A 249 16.17 -55.09 -50.00
CA SER A 249 16.81 -54.10 -49.13
C SER A 249 16.24 -52.69 -49.36
N LEU A 250 15.98 -52.31 -50.62
CA LEU A 250 15.29 -51.07 -51.00
C LEU A 250 13.88 -50.98 -50.37
N LYS A 251 13.08 -52.04 -50.48
CA LYS A 251 11.72 -52.09 -49.90
C LYS A 251 11.75 -51.90 -48.38
N VAL A 252 12.65 -52.59 -47.67
CA VAL A 252 12.79 -52.43 -46.21
C VAL A 252 13.27 -51.03 -45.84
N LEU A 253 14.21 -50.45 -46.59
CA LEU A 253 14.69 -49.08 -46.39
C LEU A 253 13.53 -48.07 -46.46
N LEU A 254 12.69 -48.17 -47.51
CA LEU A 254 11.53 -47.29 -47.71
C LEU A 254 10.48 -47.44 -46.61
N VAL A 255 10.15 -48.68 -46.19
CA VAL A 255 9.14 -48.93 -45.14
C VAL A 255 9.60 -48.37 -43.79
N VAL A 256 10.87 -48.54 -43.42
CA VAL A 256 11.39 -47.96 -42.16
C VAL A 256 11.43 -46.44 -42.25
N LEU A 257 11.89 -45.87 -43.37
CA LEU A 257 11.94 -44.42 -43.57
C LEU A 257 10.55 -43.76 -43.44
N THR A 258 9.53 -44.30 -44.11
CA THR A 258 8.16 -43.75 -44.07
C THR A 258 7.51 -43.92 -42.70
N SER A 259 7.71 -45.07 -42.04
CA SER A 259 7.17 -45.33 -40.69
C SER A 259 7.76 -44.38 -39.65
N VAL A 260 9.07 -44.16 -39.69
CA VAL A 260 9.79 -43.26 -38.78
C VAL A 260 9.40 -41.81 -39.03
N LEU A 261 9.34 -41.40 -40.30
CA LEU A 261 8.90 -40.06 -40.69
C LEU A 261 7.47 -39.78 -40.23
N GLY A 262 6.54 -40.75 -40.40
CA GLY A 262 5.17 -40.64 -39.93
C GLY A 262 5.05 -40.49 -38.41
N VAL A 263 5.82 -41.25 -37.64
CA VAL A 263 5.86 -41.13 -36.16
C VAL A 263 6.45 -39.78 -35.72
N LEU A 264 7.51 -39.31 -36.37
CA LEU A 264 8.14 -38.02 -36.05
C LEU A 264 7.21 -36.85 -36.39
N ILE A 265 6.55 -36.87 -37.56
CA ILE A 265 5.55 -35.86 -37.95
C ILE A 265 4.37 -35.88 -36.96
N GLY A 266 3.81 -37.06 -36.63
CA GLY A 266 2.70 -37.18 -35.69
C GLY A 266 3.04 -36.69 -34.28
N LEU A 267 4.24 -36.98 -33.79
CA LEU A 267 4.72 -36.50 -32.49
C LEU A 267 5.01 -34.99 -32.50
N GLY A 268 5.61 -34.49 -33.59
CA GLY A 268 5.88 -33.07 -33.81
C GLY A 268 4.60 -32.23 -33.89
N LEU A 269 3.62 -32.65 -34.68
CA LEU A 269 2.30 -32.02 -34.76
C LEU A 269 1.59 -32.01 -33.41
N ARG A 270 1.63 -33.12 -32.65
CA ARG A 270 1.05 -33.17 -31.30
C ARG A 270 1.73 -32.19 -30.33
N LEU A 271 3.05 -32.04 -30.41
CA LEU A 271 3.80 -31.05 -29.62
C LEU A 271 3.43 -29.62 -30.03
N ALA A 272 3.43 -29.33 -31.33
CA ALA A 272 3.08 -28.02 -31.88
C ALA A 272 1.66 -27.58 -31.51
N VAL A 273 0.66 -28.46 -31.68
CA VAL A 273 -0.73 -28.17 -31.28
C VAL A 273 -0.86 -27.98 -29.76
N GLY A 274 -0.10 -28.74 -28.96
CA GLY A 274 -0.09 -28.58 -27.51
C GLY A 274 0.48 -27.22 -27.07
N ILE A 275 1.62 -26.82 -27.63
CA ILE A 275 2.25 -25.52 -27.37
C ILE A 275 1.36 -24.37 -27.86
N ARG A 276 0.81 -24.48 -29.08
CA ARG A 276 -0.07 -23.46 -29.65
C ARG A 276 -1.31 -23.23 -28.79
N ARG A 277 -2.01 -24.28 -28.37
CA ARG A 277 -3.18 -24.16 -27.48
C ARG A 277 -2.83 -23.56 -26.12
N ALA A 278 -1.67 -23.91 -25.55
CA ALA A 278 -1.23 -23.32 -24.29
C ALA A 278 -0.90 -21.82 -24.45
N ALA A 279 -0.28 -21.43 -25.58
CA ALA A 279 -0.02 -20.03 -25.91
C ALA A 279 -1.32 -19.25 -26.18
N GLU A 280 -2.27 -19.81 -26.96
CA GLU A 280 -3.60 -19.25 -27.19
C GLU A 280 -4.38 -19.03 -25.87
N THR A 281 -4.20 -19.89 -24.85
CA THR A 281 -4.80 -19.69 -23.52
C THR A 281 -4.15 -18.57 -22.74
N VAL A 282 -2.80 -18.53 -22.67
CA VAL A 282 -2.08 -17.45 -22.00
C VAL A 282 -2.34 -16.10 -22.68
N GLN A 283 -2.37 -16.07 -24.02
CA GLN A 283 -2.67 -14.88 -24.80
C GLN A 283 -4.08 -14.36 -24.51
N ARG A 284 -5.12 -15.20 -24.56
CA ARG A 284 -6.50 -14.77 -24.23
C ARG A 284 -6.62 -14.18 -22.83
N THR A 285 -5.85 -14.67 -21.86
CA THR A 285 -5.81 -14.08 -20.51
C THR A 285 -5.10 -12.73 -20.50
N LEU A 286 -3.99 -12.58 -21.25
CA LEU A 286 -3.29 -11.29 -21.38
C LEU A 286 -4.14 -10.24 -22.12
N ASP A 287 -4.84 -10.64 -23.19
CA ASP A 287 -5.74 -9.78 -23.94
C ASP A 287 -6.90 -9.32 -23.04
N ALA A 288 -7.53 -10.25 -22.30
CA ALA A 288 -8.56 -9.91 -21.30
C ALA A 288 -8.03 -8.96 -20.22
N MET A 289 -6.83 -9.19 -19.69
CA MET A 289 -6.21 -8.29 -18.70
C MET A 289 -5.89 -6.90 -19.28
N ALA A 290 -5.58 -6.80 -20.59
CA ALA A 290 -5.36 -5.51 -21.27
C ALA A 290 -6.66 -4.73 -21.46
N ASP A 291 -7.77 -5.43 -21.70
CA ASP A 291 -9.14 -4.87 -21.74
C ASP A 291 -9.73 -4.63 -20.32
N GLY A 292 -8.96 -4.88 -19.26
CA GLY A 292 -9.34 -4.66 -17.87
C GLY A 292 -10.01 -5.84 -17.16
N ASP A 293 -10.26 -6.97 -17.83
CA ASP A 293 -10.87 -8.17 -17.25
C ASP A 293 -9.82 -9.09 -16.59
N LEU A 294 -9.75 -8.99 -15.26
CA LEU A 294 -8.90 -9.83 -14.41
C LEU A 294 -9.61 -11.13 -13.96
N THR A 295 -10.79 -11.46 -14.52
CA THR A 295 -11.56 -12.66 -14.17
C THR A 295 -11.31 -13.86 -15.08
N VAL A 296 -10.66 -13.67 -16.22
CA VAL A 296 -10.29 -14.75 -17.15
C VAL A 296 -9.01 -15.45 -16.68
N GLU A 297 -9.08 -16.72 -16.29
CA GLU A 297 -7.91 -17.50 -15.85
C GLU A 297 -7.24 -18.31 -16.98
N ALA A 298 -5.91 -18.44 -16.91
CA ALA A 298 -5.11 -19.23 -17.83
C ALA A 298 -4.98 -20.72 -17.40
N ASP A 299 -6.03 -21.55 -17.59
CA ASP A 299 -5.94 -23.00 -17.29
C ASP A 299 -5.01 -23.74 -18.27
N VAL A 300 -3.71 -23.77 -17.94
CA VAL A 300 -2.67 -24.52 -18.65
C VAL A 300 -2.12 -25.62 -17.75
N ARG A 301 -2.76 -26.81 -17.79
CA ARG A 301 -2.41 -28.00 -16.98
C ARG A 301 -1.08 -28.69 -17.33
N SER A 302 -0.20 -28.00 -18.05
CA SER A 302 1.17 -28.46 -18.33
C SER A 302 2.09 -28.14 -17.14
N ARG A 303 3.24 -28.82 -17.03
CA ARG A 303 4.30 -28.47 -16.06
C ARG A 303 5.61 -28.04 -16.76
N ASP A 304 5.55 -27.78 -18.05
CA ASP A 304 6.64 -27.18 -18.82
C ASP A 304 6.58 -25.63 -18.78
N GLU A 305 7.35 -24.98 -19.64
CA GLU A 305 7.53 -23.53 -19.68
C GLU A 305 6.19 -22.77 -19.78
N MET A 306 5.22 -23.29 -20.56
CA MET A 306 3.90 -22.65 -20.71
C MET A 306 3.05 -22.77 -19.45
N GLY A 307 3.14 -23.90 -18.73
CA GLY A 307 2.45 -24.09 -17.46
C GLY A 307 2.99 -23.16 -16.37
N ARG A 308 4.32 -22.99 -16.31
CA ARG A 308 4.94 -22.02 -15.39
C ARG A 308 4.57 -20.58 -15.74
N MET A 309 4.55 -20.23 -17.04
CA MET A 309 4.11 -18.91 -17.50
C MET A 309 2.66 -18.62 -17.10
N ALA A 310 1.74 -19.56 -17.31
CA ALA A 310 0.34 -19.43 -16.90
C ALA A 310 0.20 -19.29 -15.37
N GLN A 311 0.97 -20.05 -14.59
CA GLN A 311 0.96 -19.94 -13.12
C GLN A 311 1.49 -18.58 -12.65
N SER A 312 2.60 -18.08 -13.22
CA SER A 312 3.12 -16.74 -12.91
C SER A 312 2.14 -15.63 -13.31
N LEU A 313 1.43 -15.79 -14.42
CA LEU A 313 0.37 -14.87 -14.85
C LEU A 313 -0.80 -14.87 -13.87
N ALA A 314 -1.28 -16.05 -13.44
CA ALA A 314 -2.34 -16.16 -12.43
C ALA A 314 -1.95 -15.53 -11.08
N THR A 315 -0.69 -15.70 -10.63
CA THR A 315 -0.19 -15.02 -9.43
C THR A 315 -0.17 -13.50 -9.62
N ALA A 316 0.31 -12.99 -10.76
CA ALA A 316 0.32 -11.56 -11.04
C ALA A 316 -1.10 -10.97 -11.11
N GLN A 317 -2.03 -11.66 -11.76
CA GLN A 317 -3.44 -11.31 -11.83
C GLN A 317 -4.06 -11.26 -10.43
N ALA A 318 -3.86 -12.28 -9.59
CA ALA A 318 -4.37 -12.31 -8.21
C ALA A 318 -3.80 -11.17 -7.34
N SER A 319 -2.51 -10.84 -7.50
CA SER A 319 -1.92 -9.67 -6.84
C SER A 319 -2.55 -8.36 -7.32
N LEU A 320 -2.75 -8.19 -8.63
CA LEU A 320 -3.41 -7.01 -9.20
C LEU A 320 -4.87 -6.86 -8.70
N ARG A 321 -5.66 -7.94 -8.69
CA ARG A 321 -7.03 -7.94 -8.15
C ARG A 321 -7.05 -7.51 -6.69
N THR A 322 -6.16 -8.08 -5.86
CA THR A 322 -6.02 -7.71 -4.44
C THR A 322 -5.65 -6.24 -4.27
N THR A 323 -4.72 -5.73 -5.09
CA THR A 323 -4.31 -4.31 -5.05
C THR A 323 -5.45 -3.38 -5.47
N LEU A 324 -6.14 -3.67 -6.58
CA LEU A 324 -7.25 -2.86 -7.07
C LEU A 324 -8.43 -2.84 -6.10
N ALA A 325 -8.83 -4.01 -5.56
CA ALA A 325 -9.85 -4.10 -4.51
C ALA A 325 -9.49 -3.24 -3.29
N GLY A 326 -8.22 -3.32 -2.82
CA GLY A 326 -7.73 -2.50 -1.71
C GLY A 326 -7.63 -1.01 -2.04
N VAL A 327 -7.49 -0.60 -3.31
CA VAL A 327 -7.56 0.81 -3.72
C VAL A 327 -9.01 1.29 -3.74
N ALA A 328 -9.95 0.51 -4.30
CA ALA A 328 -11.38 0.85 -4.30
C ALA A 328 -11.94 1.01 -2.88
N GLU A 329 -11.67 0.05 -1.99
CA GLU A 329 -12.08 0.12 -0.58
C GLU A 329 -11.56 1.40 0.10
N ARG A 330 -10.28 1.73 -0.12
CA ARG A 330 -9.64 2.93 0.45
C ARG A 330 -10.14 4.23 -0.17
N ALA A 331 -10.47 4.25 -1.46
CA ALA A 331 -11.08 5.39 -2.13
C ALA A 331 -12.49 5.65 -1.57
N GLY A 332 -13.30 4.60 -1.39
CA GLY A 332 -14.61 4.70 -0.72
C GLY A 332 -14.50 5.25 0.71
N ALA A 333 -13.58 4.71 1.51
CA ALA A 333 -13.32 5.19 2.87
C ALA A 333 -12.81 6.64 2.91
N LEU A 334 -11.95 7.04 1.96
CA LEU A 334 -11.44 8.41 1.84
C LEU A 334 -12.55 9.39 1.44
N SER A 335 -13.44 9.00 0.53
CA SER A 335 -14.63 9.77 0.14
C SER A 335 -15.57 10.00 1.33
N GLY A 336 -15.85 8.95 2.12
CA GLY A 336 -16.65 9.07 3.34
C GLY A 336 -15.99 9.99 4.38
N THR A 337 -14.69 9.82 4.63
CA THR A 337 -13.92 10.69 5.55
C THR A 337 -13.94 12.16 5.11
N ALA A 338 -13.90 12.42 3.80
CA ALA A 338 -14.01 13.78 3.25
C ALA A 338 -15.42 14.37 3.44
N GLN A 339 -16.47 13.58 3.25
CA GLN A 339 -17.85 14.01 3.53
C GLN A 339 -18.05 14.34 5.02
N ASP A 340 -17.53 13.51 5.93
CA ASP A 340 -17.55 13.77 7.38
C ASP A 340 -16.80 15.07 7.72
N LEU A 341 -15.65 15.31 7.08
CA LEU A 341 -14.83 16.52 7.29
C LEU A 341 -15.52 17.79 6.75
N ALA A 342 -16.22 17.70 5.62
CA ALA A 342 -17.05 18.80 5.09
C ALA A 342 -18.25 19.10 6.00
N GLY A 343 -18.88 18.06 6.59
CA GLY A 343 -19.92 18.21 7.60
C GLY A 343 -19.41 18.89 8.87
N ALA A 344 -18.26 18.44 9.39
CA ALA A 344 -17.60 19.06 10.54
C ALA A 344 -17.21 20.52 10.29
N ALA A 345 -16.68 20.83 9.10
CA ALA A 345 -16.38 22.21 8.70
C ALA A 345 -17.65 23.09 8.66
N THR A 346 -18.77 22.56 8.17
CA THR A 346 -20.07 23.27 8.21
C THR A 346 -20.49 23.57 9.65
N SER A 347 -20.37 22.59 10.56
CA SER A 347 -20.68 22.81 11.99
C SER A 347 -19.76 23.84 12.66
N VAL A 348 -18.48 23.91 12.27
CA VAL A 348 -17.55 24.95 12.74
C VAL A 348 -17.95 26.33 12.23
N THR A 349 -18.36 26.45 10.95
CA THR A 349 -18.86 27.70 10.37
C THR A 349 -20.11 28.21 11.10
N ASP A 350 -21.09 27.33 11.37
CA ASP A 350 -22.31 27.68 12.09
C ASP A 350 -22.01 28.12 13.53
N ALA A 351 -21.15 27.37 14.24
CA ALA A 351 -20.75 27.70 15.60
C ALA A 351 -19.95 29.02 15.69
N ALA A 352 -19.08 29.30 14.70
CA ALA A 352 -18.35 30.56 14.61
C ALA A 352 -19.27 31.75 14.27
N GLY A 353 -20.28 31.53 13.41
CA GLY A 353 -21.33 32.51 13.13
C GLY A 353 -22.15 32.84 14.36
N GLU A 354 -22.58 31.83 15.13
CA GLU A 354 -23.29 32.03 16.39
C GLU A 354 -22.40 32.73 17.44
N ALA A 355 -21.13 32.32 17.58
CA ALA A 355 -20.19 32.95 18.48
C ALA A 355 -19.99 34.44 18.15
N SER A 356 -19.84 34.80 16.87
CA SER A 356 -19.75 36.18 16.40
C SER A 356 -21.01 37.01 16.72
N ALA A 357 -22.20 36.44 16.49
CA ALA A 357 -23.47 37.09 16.82
C ALA A 357 -23.63 37.34 18.34
N ARG A 358 -23.36 36.32 19.16
CA ARG A 358 -23.38 36.44 20.64
C ARG A 358 -22.33 37.43 21.16
N THR A 359 -21.14 37.43 20.56
CA THR A 359 -20.05 38.37 20.86
C THR A 359 -20.44 39.81 20.57
N THR A 360 -21.14 40.05 19.45
CA THR A 360 -21.68 41.38 19.10
C THR A 360 -22.66 41.88 20.16
N VAL A 361 -23.63 41.04 20.57
CA VAL A 361 -24.59 41.38 21.63
C VAL A 361 -23.90 41.66 22.97
N ALA A 362 -22.89 40.86 23.32
CA ALA A 362 -22.10 41.07 24.54
C ALA A 362 -21.27 42.36 24.50
N ALA A 363 -20.72 42.74 23.33
CA ALA A 363 -19.96 43.97 23.16
C ALA A 363 -20.87 45.21 23.28
N ASP A 364 -22.09 45.13 22.76
CA ASP A 364 -23.12 46.17 22.92
C ASP A 364 -23.52 46.34 24.39
N ALA A 365 -23.70 45.23 25.12
CA ALA A 365 -23.95 45.24 26.56
C ALA A 365 -22.77 45.85 27.33
N ALA A 366 -21.52 45.50 27.01
CA ALA A 366 -20.34 46.10 27.64
C ALA A 366 -20.23 47.61 27.38
N ARG A 367 -20.52 48.07 26.16
CA ARG A 367 -20.61 49.51 25.82
C ARG A 367 -21.78 50.23 26.51
N GLN A 368 -22.87 49.52 26.83
CA GLN A 368 -23.95 50.07 27.66
C GLN A 368 -23.52 50.17 29.12
N VAL A 369 -22.83 49.16 29.66
CA VAL A 369 -22.28 49.20 31.02
C VAL A 369 -21.28 50.35 31.17
N SER A 370 -20.36 50.58 30.22
CA SER A 370 -19.42 51.72 30.28
C SER A 370 -20.15 53.05 30.44
N ARG A 371 -21.19 53.31 29.63
CA ARG A 371 -22.00 54.53 29.71
C ARG A 371 -22.75 54.66 31.04
N ASN A 372 -23.37 53.59 31.52
CA ASN A 372 -24.02 53.58 32.83
C ASN A 372 -23.02 53.88 33.97
N VAL A 373 -21.77 53.42 33.84
CA VAL A 373 -20.71 53.67 34.84
C VAL A 373 -20.18 55.11 34.73
N GLU A 374 -20.11 55.70 33.53
CA GLU A 374 -19.84 57.13 33.32
C GLU A 374 -20.92 58.01 33.98
N ASP A 375 -22.21 57.66 33.83
CA ASP A 375 -23.31 58.36 34.49
C ASP A 375 -23.22 58.29 36.03
N VAL A 376 -22.87 57.12 36.58
CA VAL A 376 -22.65 56.95 38.03
C VAL A 376 -21.41 57.70 38.51
N ALA A 377 -20.34 57.81 37.70
CA ALA A 377 -19.17 58.62 38.00
C ALA A 377 -19.52 60.10 38.16
N ALA A 378 -20.28 60.65 37.19
CA ALA A 378 -20.78 62.02 37.27
C ALA A 378 -21.69 62.25 38.50
N GLY A 379 -22.54 61.27 38.81
CA GLY A 379 -23.35 61.26 40.03
C GLY A 379 -22.52 61.29 41.32
N ALA A 380 -21.44 60.51 41.39
CA ALA A 380 -20.52 60.49 42.53
C ALA A 380 -19.71 61.79 42.67
N GLU A 381 -19.29 62.42 41.57
CA GLU A 381 -18.67 63.75 41.60
C GLU A 381 -19.63 64.84 42.12
N GLN A 382 -20.88 64.84 41.64
CA GLN A 382 -21.91 65.76 42.10
C GLN A 382 -22.24 65.53 43.58
N MET A 383 -22.36 64.27 44.01
CA MET A 383 -22.59 63.93 45.43
C MET A 383 -21.41 64.38 46.31
N GLY A 384 -20.16 64.19 45.85
CA GLY A 384 -18.98 64.70 46.54
C GLY A 384 -18.93 66.23 46.63
N ALA A 385 -19.49 66.95 45.64
CA ALA A 385 -19.66 68.41 45.72
C ALA A 385 -20.72 68.80 46.78
N SER A 386 -21.89 68.15 46.78
CA SER A 386 -22.95 68.37 47.77
C SER A 386 -22.50 68.07 49.19
N ILE A 387 -21.75 66.97 49.41
CA ILE A 387 -21.21 66.61 50.74
C ILE A 387 -20.24 67.69 51.25
N ARG A 388 -19.37 68.25 50.38
CA ARG A 388 -18.48 69.37 50.75
C ARG A 388 -19.24 70.66 51.09
N GLU A 389 -20.38 70.89 50.48
CA GLU A 389 -21.26 72.03 50.80
C GLU A 389 -21.96 71.82 52.15
N ILE A 390 -22.51 70.62 52.41
CA ILE A 390 -23.09 70.25 53.71
C ILE A 390 -22.05 70.37 54.82
N ALA A 391 -20.81 69.90 54.59
CA ALA A 391 -19.68 70.03 55.52
C ALA A 391 -19.44 71.48 55.95
N ARG A 392 -19.41 72.39 54.97
CA ARG A 392 -19.20 73.82 55.20
C ARG A 392 -20.37 74.43 55.97
N ASN A 393 -21.60 74.16 55.54
CA ASN A 393 -22.81 74.69 56.16
C ASN A 393 -22.95 74.21 57.62
N ALA A 394 -22.59 72.97 57.93
CA ALA A 394 -22.58 72.44 59.30
C ALA A 394 -21.51 73.11 60.18
N GLY A 395 -20.29 73.31 59.66
CA GLY A 395 -19.22 74.02 60.36
C GLY A 395 -19.53 75.50 60.62
N GLU A 396 -20.14 76.18 59.64
CA GLU A 396 -20.64 77.55 59.82
C GLU A 396 -21.76 77.61 60.86
N ALA A 397 -22.73 76.68 60.82
CA ALA A 397 -23.80 76.59 61.82
C ALA A 397 -23.27 76.32 63.24
N ALA A 398 -22.26 75.46 63.42
CA ALA A 398 -21.61 75.21 64.71
C ALA A 398 -20.89 76.47 65.23
N THR A 399 -20.25 77.23 64.33
CA THR A 399 -19.60 78.51 64.66
C THR A 399 -20.63 79.55 65.11
N VAL A 400 -21.76 79.68 64.41
CA VAL A 400 -22.86 80.58 64.78
C VAL A 400 -23.49 80.16 66.11
N ALA A 401 -23.72 78.86 66.36
CA ALA A 401 -24.23 78.37 67.63
C ALA A 401 -23.28 78.73 68.80
N THR A 402 -21.98 78.53 68.63
CA THR A 402 -20.96 78.91 69.63
C THR A 402 -20.98 80.42 69.92
N GLY A 403 -21.10 81.26 68.90
CA GLY A 403 -21.26 82.71 69.05
C GLY A 403 -22.56 83.12 69.74
N ALA A 404 -23.66 82.38 69.50
CA ALA A 404 -24.95 82.62 70.12
C ALA A 404 -24.95 82.23 71.62
N VAL A 405 -24.30 81.13 72.02
CA VAL A 405 -24.07 80.79 73.45
C VAL A 405 -23.29 81.89 74.16
N SER A 406 -22.21 82.39 73.55
CA SER A 406 -21.42 83.49 74.11
C SER A 406 -22.27 84.76 74.31
N THR A 407 -23.05 85.14 73.30
CA THR A 407 -23.97 86.28 73.38
C THR A 407 -25.04 86.10 74.46
N ALA A 408 -25.67 84.92 74.52
CA ALA A 408 -26.69 84.60 75.52
C ALA A 408 -26.13 84.70 76.95
N ARG A 409 -24.89 84.22 77.16
CA ARG A 409 -24.19 84.36 78.44
C ARG A 409 -23.97 85.82 78.84
N SER A 410 -23.47 86.67 77.94
CA SER A 410 -23.30 88.10 78.24
C SER A 410 -24.63 88.82 78.52
N VAL A 411 -25.74 88.40 77.89
CA VAL A 411 -27.08 88.91 78.21
C VAL A 411 -27.53 88.43 79.60
N ALA A 412 -27.30 87.15 79.96
CA ALA A 412 -27.61 86.64 81.30
C ALA A 412 -26.83 87.37 82.40
N GLU A 413 -25.55 87.66 82.17
CA GLU A 413 -24.70 88.43 83.08
C GLU A 413 -25.26 89.87 83.27
N ALA A 414 -25.59 90.57 82.18
CA ALA A 414 -26.18 91.92 82.25
C ALA A 414 -27.56 91.96 82.94
N VAL A 415 -28.41 90.94 82.70
CA VAL A 415 -29.72 90.80 83.35
C VAL A 415 -29.55 90.47 84.84
N THR A 416 -28.55 89.68 85.21
CA THR A 416 -28.21 89.38 86.62
C THR A 416 -27.77 90.65 87.37
N ASP A 417 -26.94 91.49 86.74
CA ASP A 417 -26.55 92.79 87.31
C ASP A 417 -27.74 93.76 87.45
N LEU A 418 -28.69 93.75 86.51
CA LEU A 418 -29.95 94.51 86.65
C LEU A 418 -30.79 94.00 87.84
N GLY A 419 -30.77 92.69 88.11
CA GLY A 419 -31.43 92.07 89.27
C GLY A 419 -30.78 92.52 90.58
N ARG A 420 -29.45 92.53 90.65
CA ARG A 420 -28.69 93.06 91.78
C ARG A 420 -28.98 94.55 92.02
N SER A 421 -28.95 95.38 90.96
CA SER A 421 -29.30 96.80 91.07
C SER A 421 -30.74 97.02 91.52
N SER A 422 -31.68 96.19 91.07
CA SER A 422 -33.07 96.22 91.54
C SER A 422 -33.18 95.88 93.05
N ALA A 423 -32.40 94.93 93.54
CA ALA A 423 -32.34 94.60 94.97
C ALA A 423 -31.74 95.74 95.81
N GLU A 424 -30.69 96.40 95.31
CA GLU A 424 -30.09 97.60 95.93
C GLU A 424 -31.11 98.75 96.03
N ILE A 425 -31.87 99.02 94.95
CA ILE A 425 -32.97 100.00 94.97
C ILE A 425 -34.06 99.58 95.98
N GLY A 426 -34.40 98.29 96.06
CA GLY A 426 -35.37 97.77 97.03
C GLY A 426 -34.96 97.95 98.50
N GLU A 427 -33.66 97.96 98.80
CA GLU A 427 -33.12 98.34 100.12
C GLU A 427 -33.25 99.85 100.35
N MET A 428 -32.85 100.68 99.37
CA MET A 428 -33.00 102.14 99.46
C MET A 428 -34.46 102.56 99.69
N VAL A 429 -35.41 101.91 99.01
CA VAL A 429 -36.84 102.18 99.16
C VAL A 429 -37.34 101.80 100.56
N ARG A 430 -36.88 100.69 101.15
CA ARG A 430 -37.18 100.35 102.55
C ARG A 430 -36.65 101.40 103.54
N VAL A 431 -35.46 101.95 103.29
CA VAL A 431 -34.90 103.07 104.08
C VAL A 431 -35.73 104.35 103.90
N ILE A 432 -36.19 104.67 102.68
CA ILE A 432 -37.07 105.82 102.44
C ILE A 432 -38.41 105.65 103.18
N THR A 433 -39.00 104.45 103.15
CA THR A 433 -40.25 104.16 103.87
C THR A 433 -40.09 104.36 105.37
N SER A 434 -39.01 103.85 105.99
CA SER A 434 -38.79 104.02 107.43
C SER A 434 -38.50 105.47 107.83
N ILE A 435 -37.79 106.24 106.98
CA ILE A 435 -37.63 107.69 107.15
C ILE A 435 -38.98 108.41 107.06
N ALA A 436 -39.84 108.04 106.11
CA ALA A 436 -41.18 108.62 105.97
C ALA A 436 -42.07 108.31 107.18
N GLU A 437 -42.07 107.06 107.68
CA GLU A 437 -42.76 106.67 108.91
C GLU A 437 -42.26 107.43 110.13
N GLN A 438 -40.93 107.53 110.31
CA GLN A 438 -40.30 108.29 111.39
C GLN A 438 -40.63 109.79 111.29
N THR A 439 -40.69 110.34 110.08
CA THR A 439 -41.05 111.74 109.83
C THR A 439 -42.53 112.00 110.13
N ASN A 440 -43.43 111.09 109.75
CA ASN A 440 -44.84 111.14 110.12
C ASN A 440 -45.04 111.04 111.65
N LEU A 441 -44.23 110.24 112.37
CA LEU A 441 -44.24 110.20 113.84
C LEU A 441 -43.70 111.49 114.48
N LEU A 442 -42.61 112.05 113.96
CA LEU A 442 -42.07 113.34 114.42
C LEU A 442 -43.08 114.48 114.17
N ALA A 443 -43.71 114.52 113.01
CA ALA A 443 -44.73 115.49 112.65
C ALA A 443 -46.00 115.33 113.49
N LEU A 444 -46.40 114.10 113.83
CA LEU A 444 -47.49 113.82 114.77
C LEU A 444 -47.16 114.37 116.18
N ASN A 445 -45.96 114.11 116.68
CA ASN A 445 -45.50 114.64 117.98
C ASN A 445 -45.45 116.18 117.98
N ALA A 446 -44.97 116.79 116.89
CA ALA A 446 -44.98 118.25 116.72
C ALA A 446 -46.40 118.82 116.64
N THR A 447 -47.35 118.12 116.00
CA THR A 447 -48.76 118.51 115.96
C THR A 447 -49.39 118.48 117.36
N ILE A 448 -49.06 117.46 118.17
CA ILE A 448 -49.53 117.34 119.55
C ILE A 448 -49.00 118.49 120.42
N GLU A 449 -47.70 118.79 120.36
CA GLU A 449 -47.12 119.86 121.19
C GLU A 449 -47.54 121.26 120.69
N ALA A 450 -47.79 121.44 119.39
CA ALA A 450 -48.38 122.66 118.84
C ALA A 450 -49.83 122.87 119.31
N ALA A 451 -50.64 121.82 119.39
CA ALA A 451 -51.98 121.89 119.99
C ALA A 451 -51.92 122.20 121.49
N ARG A 452 -50.90 121.71 122.19
CA ARG A 452 -50.65 121.97 123.62
C ARG A 452 -50.22 123.41 123.92
N ALA A 453 -49.54 124.07 122.98
CA ALA A 453 -49.17 125.48 123.04
C ALA A 453 -50.34 126.46 122.76
N GLY A 454 -51.54 125.94 122.42
CA GLY A 454 -52.74 126.75 122.19
C GLY A 454 -52.56 127.77 121.07
N ASP A 455 -53.00 129.01 121.31
CA ASP A 455 -52.98 130.07 120.30
C ASP A 455 -51.58 130.43 119.79
N ALA A 456 -50.55 130.29 120.62
CA ALA A 456 -49.16 130.51 120.22
C ALA A 456 -48.62 129.42 119.28
N GLY A 457 -49.23 128.23 119.30
CA GLY A 457 -48.82 127.07 118.50
C GLY A 457 -49.42 127.01 117.09
N ARG A 458 -50.39 127.87 116.73
CA ARG A 458 -51.16 127.74 115.48
C ARG A 458 -50.31 127.66 114.21
N GLY A 459 -49.25 128.46 114.09
CA GLY A 459 -48.34 128.41 112.94
C GLY A 459 -47.53 127.10 112.87
N PHE A 460 -47.08 126.59 114.02
CA PHE A 460 -46.41 125.30 114.13
C PHE A 460 -47.34 124.13 113.81
N ALA A 461 -48.62 124.21 114.20
CA ALA A 461 -49.60 123.16 113.92
C ALA A 461 -49.87 122.99 112.41
N VAL A 462 -49.92 124.10 111.65
CA VAL A 462 -50.05 124.05 110.19
C VAL A 462 -48.82 123.39 109.56
N VAL A 463 -47.61 123.83 109.92
CA VAL A 463 -46.36 123.24 109.38
C VAL A 463 -46.23 121.77 109.75
N ALA A 464 -46.58 121.37 110.98
CA ALA A 464 -46.58 119.97 111.40
C ALA A 464 -47.62 119.13 110.64
N GLY A 465 -48.78 119.70 110.31
CA GLY A 465 -49.77 119.09 109.42
C GLY A 465 -49.24 118.85 108.01
N GLU A 466 -48.65 119.86 107.39
CA GLU A 466 -48.06 119.80 106.05
C GLU A 466 -46.94 118.74 105.97
N VAL A 467 -46.04 118.71 106.96
CA VAL A 467 -44.95 117.72 107.04
C VAL A 467 -45.50 116.31 107.25
N LYS A 468 -46.60 116.15 108.01
CA LYS A 468 -47.28 114.86 108.20
C LYS A 468 -47.91 114.36 106.90
N GLU A 469 -48.57 115.23 106.14
CA GLU A 469 -49.18 114.87 104.86
C GLU A 469 -48.12 114.52 103.81
N LEU A 470 -47.05 115.33 103.70
CA LEU A 470 -45.90 115.05 102.84
C LEU A 470 -45.18 113.73 103.20
N ALA A 471 -45.09 113.39 104.49
CA ALA A 471 -44.55 112.12 104.95
C ALA A 471 -45.45 110.93 104.58
N GLN A 472 -46.77 111.07 104.65
CA GLN A 472 -47.71 110.04 104.19
C GLN A 472 -47.70 109.87 102.67
N GLU A 473 -47.58 110.96 101.90
CA GLU A 473 -47.39 110.90 100.45
C GLU A 473 -46.07 110.21 100.09
N SER A 474 -44.98 110.56 100.78
CA SER A 474 -43.67 109.93 100.61
C SER A 474 -43.71 108.42 100.90
N ALA A 475 -44.41 107.99 101.96
CA ALA A 475 -44.59 106.58 102.29
C ALA A 475 -45.37 105.83 101.20
N ARG A 476 -46.48 106.39 100.69
CA ARG A 476 -47.27 105.82 99.58
C ARG A 476 -46.47 105.74 98.28
N ALA A 477 -45.68 106.77 97.97
CA ALA A 477 -44.80 106.79 96.81
C ALA A 477 -43.69 105.73 96.92
N ALA A 478 -43.06 105.60 98.08
CA ALA A 478 -42.08 104.55 98.36
C ALA A 478 -42.70 103.15 98.23
N GLU A 479 -43.93 102.94 98.71
CA GLU A 479 -44.64 101.67 98.55
C GLU A 479 -44.95 101.33 97.08
N ASP A 480 -45.31 102.32 96.24
CA ASP A 480 -45.48 102.08 94.80
C ASP A 480 -44.17 101.75 94.09
N ILE A 481 -43.07 102.43 94.45
CA ILE A 481 -41.74 102.09 93.94
C ILE A 481 -41.35 100.68 94.40
N ALA A 482 -41.61 100.30 95.65
CA ALA A 482 -41.33 98.96 96.17
C ALA A 482 -42.05 97.86 95.37
N ARG A 483 -43.34 98.06 95.07
CA ARG A 483 -44.12 97.15 94.20
C ARG A 483 -43.51 97.03 92.82
N ARG A 484 -43.17 98.16 92.17
CA ARG A 484 -42.54 98.17 90.83
C ARG A 484 -41.18 97.48 90.83
N VAL A 485 -40.37 97.67 91.88
CA VAL A 485 -39.07 97.01 92.05
C VAL A 485 -39.24 95.50 92.22
N SER A 486 -40.20 95.03 93.02
CA SER A 486 -40.52 93.59 93.14
C SER A 486 -40.91 93.00 91.78
N THR A 487 -41.85 93.63 91.06
CA THR A 487 -42.27 93.18 89.73
C THR A 487 -41.10 93.18 88.72
N ASN A 488 -40.18 94.14 88.81
CA ASN A 488 -38.99 94.16 87.96
C ASN A 488 -37.99 93.04 88.34
N ALA A 489 -37.80 92.75 89.62
CA ALA A 489 -36.98 91.63 90.08
C ALA A 489 -37.54 90.27 89.63
N GLU A 490 -38.85 90.06 89.78
CA GLU A 490 -39.57 88.87 89.28
C GLU A 490 -39.41 88.70 87.77
N ARG A 491 -39.59 89.77 86.99
CA ARG A 491 -39.39 89.78 85.53
C ARG A 491 -37.94 89.49 85.15
N THR A 492 -36.99 90.00 85.92
CA THR A 492 -35.55 89.79 85.71
C THR A 492 -35.20 88.32 85.95
N HIS A 493 -35.70 87.71 87.03
CA HIS A 493 -35.48 86.30 87.30
C HIS A 493 -36.11 85.39 86.23
N ALA A 494 -37.33 85.71 85.80
CA ALA A 494 -37.99 85.02 84.68
C ALA A 494 -37.26 85.20 83.34
N ALA A 495 -36.55 86.32 83.14
CA ALA A 495 -35.71 86.54 81.96
C ALA A 495 -34.44 85.67 82.00
N VAL A 496 -33.76 85.56 83.16
CA VAL A 496 -32.58 84.67 83.32
C VAL A 496 -32.95 83.23 82.99
N SER A 497 -34.02 82.68 83.57
CA SER A 497 -34.47 81.31 83.30
C SER A 497 -34.76 81.07 81.80
N ARG A 498 -35.36 82.04 81.09
CA ARG A 498 -35.58 81.94 79.64
C ARG A 498 -34.29 81.99 78.82
N ILE A 499 -33.26 82.69 79.31
CA ILE A 499 -31.94 82.72 78.66
C ILE A 499 -31.21 81.38 78.87
N GLU A 500 -31.37 80.74 80.02
CA GLU A 500 -30.88 79.38 80.29
C GLU A 500 -31.51 78.36 79.33
N ASP A 501 -32.85 78.38 79.18
CA ASP A 501 -33.58 77.55 78.21
C ASP A 501 -33.04 77.71 76.78
N VAL A 502 -32.88 78.97 76.33
CA VAL A 502 -32.33 79.30 75.00
C VAL A 502 -30.89 78.80 74.86
N THR A 503 -30.07 78.93 75.90
CA THR A 503 -28.69 78.45 75.91
C THR A 503 -28.62 76.92 75.78
N GLN A 504 -29.51 76.19 76.46
CA GLN A 504 -29.61 74.74 76.33
C GLN A 504 -30.04 74.31 74.91
N VAL A 505 -30.99 75.01 74.30
CA VAL A 505 -31.40 74.75 72.90
C VAL A 505 -30.23 74.97 71.94
N ILE A 506 -29.47 76.06 72.08
CA ILE A 506 -28.32 76.35 71.21
C ILE A 506 -27.20 75.31 71.43
N GLY A 507 -26.95 74.88 72.67
CA GLY A 507 -26.01 73.78 72.95
C GLY A 507 -26.42 72.47 72.26
N THR A 508 -27.70 72.12 72.32
CA THR A 508 -28.26 70.96 71.61
C THR A 508 -28.09 71.09 70.09
N MET A 509 -28.26 72.30 69.53
CA MET A 509 -28.02 72.56 68.10
C MET A 509 -26.54 72.37 67.73
N HIS A 510 -25.60 72.80 68.58
CA HIS A 510 -24.16 72.58 68.37
C HIS A 510 -23.84 71.08 68.31
N ASP A 511 -24.35 70.28 69.24
CA ASP A 511 -24.09 68.84 69.29
C ASP A 511 -24.66 68.09 68.07
N TYR A 512 -25.79 68.55 67.52
CA TYR A 512 -26.30 68.08 66.23
C TYR A 512 -25.38 68.46 65.07
N GLN A 513 -24.77 69.65 65.04
CA GLN A 513 -23.80 69.99 63.98
C GLN A 513 -22.53 69.16 64.05
N VAL A 514 -22.02 68.85 65.24
CA VAL A 514 -20.89 67.90 65.42
C VAL A 514 -21.25 66.51 64.89
N THR A 515 -22.47 66.04 65.17
CA THR A 515 -22.99 64.77 64.66
C THR A 515 -23.10 64.77 63.13
N ILE A 516 -23.60 65.85 62.54
CA ILE A 516 -23.69 66.02 61.07
C ILE A 516 -22.28 66.02 60.45
N ALA A 517 -21.31 66.71 61.05
CA ALA A 517 -19.93 66.74 60.56
C ALA A 517 -19.30 65.34 60.53
N SER A 518 -19.50 64.52 61.57
CA SER A 518 -19.01 63.13 61.60
C SER A 518 -19.69 62.26 60.53
N ALA A 519 -21.00 62.38 60.34
CA ALA A 519 -21.72 61.66 59.28
C ALA A 519 -21.27 62.09 57.87
N VAL A 520 -20.88 63.35 57.70
CA VAL A 520 -20.33 63.91 56.45
C VAL A 520 -18.93 63.37 56.15
N GLU A 521 -18.09 63.14 57.15
CA GLU A 521 -16.80 62.45 56.97
C GLU A 521 -16.99 61.01 56.48
N GLU A 522 -17.94 60.27 57.09
CA GLU A 522 -18.29 58.91 56.66
C GLU A 522 -18.85 58.89 55.22
N GLN A 523 -19.79 59.78 54.88
CA GLN A 523 -20.29 59.94 53.51
C GLN A 523 -19.19 60.30 52.51
N THR A 524 -18.20 61.11 52.91
CA THR A 524 -17.05 61.45 52.07
C THR A 524 -16.20 60.21 51.76
N ALA A 525 -15.92 59.38 52.77
CA ALA A 525 -15.20 58.12 52.61
C ALA A 525 -15.97 57.15 51.69
N THR A 526 -17.26 56.94 51.93
CA THR A 526 -18.12 56.07 51.10
C THR A 526 -18.15 56.56 49.64
N THR A 527 -18.28 57.87 49.42
CA THR A 527 -18.30 58.44 48.05
C THR A 527 -16.96 58.25 47.34
N ALA A 528 -15.84 58.34 48.05
CA ALA A 528 -14.52 58.08 47.48
C ALA A 528 -14.31 56.60 47.11
N GLU A 529 -14.83 55.66 47.91
CA GLU A 529 -14.83 54.22 47.58
C GLU A 529 -15.77 53.89 46.41
N MET A 530 -16.93 54.55 46.33
CA MET A 530 -17.81 54.46 45.16
C MET A 530 -17.07 54.90 43.89
N SER A 531 -16.46 56.10 43.86
CA SER A 531 -15.72 56.59 42.69
C SER A 531 -14.58 55.65 42.28
N ARG A 532 -13.88 55.03 43.24
CA ARG A 532 -12.84 54.03 42.95
C ARG A 532 -13.41 52.75 42.34
N SER A 533 -14.52 52.25 42.88
CA SER A 533 -15.21 51.05 42.40
C SER A 533 -15.80 51.25 40.99
N VAL A 534 -16.36 52.43 40.73
CA VAL A 534 -16.85 52.90 39.43
C VAL A 534 -15.73 52.94 38.40
N ALA A 535 -14.57 53.54 38.73
CA ALA A 535 -13.41 53.56 37.84
C ALA A 535 -12.91 52.14 37.48
N GLN A 536 -12.91 51.21 38.45
CA GLN A 536 -12.58 49.80 38.21
C GLN A 536 -13.60 49.12 37.29
N ALA A 537 -14.90 49.34 37.51
CA ALA A 537 -15.96 48.79 36.66
C ALA A 537 -15.86 49.30 35.20
N ALA A 538 -15.53 50.59 35.00
CA ALA A 538 -15.30 51.17 33.67
C ALA A 538 -14.07 50.59 32.97
N GLN A 539 -13.03 50.20 33.73
CA GLN A 539 -11.86 49.51 33.18
C GLN A 539 -12.23 48.08 32.76
N SER A 540 -12.90 47.31 33.63
CA SER A 540 -13.34 45.95 33.30
C SER A 540 -14.33 45.91 32.14
N ALA A 541 -15.24 46.88 32.01
CA ALA A 541 -16.15 46.98 30.86
C ALA A 541 -15.41 47.19 29.53
N ARG A 542 -14.33 47.97 29.53
CA ARG A 542 -13.46 48.15 28.35
C ARG A 542 -12.66 46.89 28.00
N GLU A 543 -12.07 46.25 29.01
CA GLU A 543 -11.35 44.98 28.82
C GLU A 543 -12.28 43.87 28.28
N ILE A 544 -13.53 43.81 28.74
CA ILE A 544 -14.54 42.89 28.18
C ILE A 544 -14.80 43.21 26.70
N ALA A 545 -14.98 44.48 26.33
CA ALA A 545 -15.21 44.87 24.94
C ALA A 545 -14.01 44.56 24.02
N GLU A 546 -12.78 44.76 24.49
CA GLU A 546 -11.56 44.42 23.76
C GLU A 546 -11.40 42.89 23.56
N ASN A 547 -11.61 42.10 24.62
CA ASN A 547 -11.57 40.64 24.54
C ASN A 547 -12.65 40.09 23.58
N LEU A 548 -13.84 40.69 23.56
CA LEU A 548 -14.90 40.34 22.62
C LEU A 548 -14.51 40.68 21.18
N GLY A 549 -13.80 41.79 20.94
CA GLY A 549 -13.19 42.08 19.63
C GLY A 549 -12.30 40.95 19.13
N GLY A 550 -11.41 40.43 19.99
CA GLY A 550 -10.54 39.29 19.67
C GLY A 550 -11.31 37.98 19.42
N ILE A 551 -12.42 37.74 20.14
CA ILE A 551 -13.29 36.57 19.89
C ILE A 551 -14.00 36.67 18.54
N ALA A 552 -14.44 37.87 18.12
CA ALA A 552 -15.05 38.08 16.81
C ALA A 552 -14.04 37.83 15.67
N GLU A 553 -12.80 38.33 15.79
CA GLU A 553 -11.72 38.07 14.83
C GLU A 553 -11.32 36.59 14.77
N GLY A 554 -11.22 35.93 15.91
CA GLY A 554 -10.99 34.48 15.99
C GLY A 554 -12.12 33.66 15.35
N SER A 555 -13.37 34.09 15.52
CA SER A 555 -14.54 33.47 14.88
C SER A 555 -14.51 33.65 13.36
N ALA A 556 -14.18 34.84 12.85
CA ALA A 556 -14.02 35.08 11.42
C ALA A 556 -12.89 34.23 10.82
N THR A 557 -11.78 34.08 11.54
CA THR A 557 -10.67 33.20 11.15
C THR A 557 -11.10 31.72 11.12
N ALA A 558 -11.86 31.26 12.12
CA ALA A 558 -12.39 29.90 12.16
C ALA A 558 -13.32 29.61 10.97
N THR A 559 -14.19 30.55 10.59
CA THR A 559 -15.02 30.47 9.38
C THR A 559 -14.17 30.29 8.12
N GLN A 560 -13.15 31.15 7.93
CA GLN A 560 -12.27 31.06 6.75
C GLN A 560 -11.51 29.73 6.68
N VAL A 561 -11.03 29.22 7.82
CA VAL A 561 -10.36 27.91 7.90
C VAL A 561 -11.34 26.78 7.57
N ALA A 562 -12.56 26.84 8.10
CA ALA A 562 -13.60 25.85 7.80
C ALA A 562 -13.99 25.84 6.31
N GLU A 563 -14.11 26.99 5.66
CA GLU A 563 -14.33 27.07 4.20
C GLU A 563 -13.17 26.43 3.40
N GLY A 564 -11.93 26.64 3.83
CA GLY A 564 -10.76 25.97 3.25
C GLY A 564 -10.79 24.46 3.43
N VAL A 565 -11.13 23.98 4.62
CA VAL A 565 -11.28 22.55 4.94
C VAL A 565 -12.40 21.91 4.10
N ARG A 566 -13.55 22.58 3.97
CA ARG A 566 -14.66 22.13 3.11
C ARG A 566 -14.23 22.01 1.65
N THR A 567 -13.56 23.03 1.12
CA THR A 567 -13.06 23.03 -0.27
C THR A 567 -12.07 21.89 -0.52
N GLY A 568 -11.10 21.70 0.39
CA GLY A 568 -10.16 20.59 0.30
C GLY A 568 -10.82 19.21 0.46
N SER A 569 -11.91 19.13 1.23
CA SER A 569 -12.71 17.91 1.35
C SER A 569 -13.48 17.60 0.06
N ASP A 570 -14.08 18.60 -0.58
CA ASP A 570 -14.74 18.47 -1.87
C ASP A 570 -13.77 18.02 -2.98
N ASP A 571 -12.52 18.52 -2.95
CA ASP A 571 -11.43 18.05 -3.84
C ASP A 571 -11.06 16.58 -3.55
N VAL A 572 -10.88 16.18 -2.28
CA VAL A 572 -10.55 14.80 -1.91
C VAL A 572 -11.68 13.83 -2.24
N ALA A 573 -12.94 14.22 -2.04
CA ALA A 573 -14.10 13.42 -2.44
C ALA A 573 -14.15 13.22 -3.97
N ARG A 574 -13.88 14.27 -4.75
CA ARG A 574 -13.77 14.20 -6.22
C ARG A 574 -12.64 13.26 -6.66
N MET A 575 -11.43 13.43 -6.11
CA MET A 575 -10.30 12.55 -6.40
C MET A 575 -10.57 11.09 -6.03
N SER A 576 -11.32 10.85 -4.94
CA SER A 576 -11.73 9.51 -4.54
C SER A 576 -12.72 8.89 -5.52
N LEU A 577 -13.67 9.67 -6.05
CA LEU A 577 -14.59 9.22 -7.12
C LEU A 577 -13.85 8.99 -8.45
N GLU A 578 -12.86 9.82 -8.80
CA GLU A 578 -12.01 9.61 -9.98
C GLU A 578 -11.18 8.32 -9.86
N LEU A 579 -10.65 8.03 -8.67
CA LEU A 579 -9.95 6.77 -8.36
C LEU A 579 -10.90 5.56 -8.41
N ASP A 580 -12.10 5.67 -7.82
CA ASP A 580 -13.11 4.61 -7.87
C ASP A 580 -13.52 4.30 -9.31
N HIS A 581 -13.78 5.33 -10.14
CA HIS A 581 -14.09 5.15 -11.55
C HIS A 581 -12.91 4.57 -12.36
N ALA A 582 -11.66 4.97 -12.05
CA ALA A 582 -10.47 4.42 -12.69
C ALA A 582 -10.22 2.94 -12.31
N VAL A 583 -10.57 2.54 -11.08
CA VAL A 583 -10.51 1.14 -10.64
C VAL A 583 -11.69 0.33 -11.16
N GLY A 584 -12.89 0.91 -11.22
CA GLY A 584 -14.11 0.30 -11.75
C GLY A 584 -14.08 0.03 -13.26
N ALA A 585 -13.12 0.62 -13.98
CA ALA A 585 -12.78 0.21 -15.35
C ALA A 585 -12.19 -1.21 -15.43
N PHE A 586 -11.68 -1.74 -14.31
CA PHE A 586 -11.20 -3.12 -14.20
C PHE A 586 -12.28 -4.02 -13.60
N ARG A 587 -12.44 -5.21 -14.17
CA ARG A 587 -13.32 -6.27 -13.65
C ARG A 587 -12.47 -7.28 -12.88
N PHE A 588 -12.66 -7.41 -11.56
CA PHE A 588 -11.84 -8.23 -10.68
C PHE A 588 -12.64 -8.99 -9.61
#